data_AF-A0A2S2QU11-F1
#
_entry.id   AF-A0A2S2QU11-F1
#
_cell.length_a   1.000
_cell.length_b   1.000
_cell.length_c   1.000
_cell.angle_alpha   90.00
_cell.angle_beta   90.00
_cell.angle_gamma   90.00
#
_symmetry.space_group_name_H-M   'P 1'
#
loop_
_entity.id
_entity.type
_entity.pdbx_description
1 polymer ?
#
loop_
_entity_poly.entity_id
_entity_poly.type
_entity_poly.pdbx_seq_one_letter_code
_entity_poly.pdbx_strand_id
1 'polypeptide(L)'
;VRAYPEKMTWKMDVSGYVALLILLATIPTPPIVVAVTVKLSEFCALPTPQNKCISVNKTDGYRVACSNGFHEEYLAEDYFLLQTLMLCHWPLDYFDPDVSLRPYPKLTKLMITKSNIKEIIGEFPPFLRNLKTLNLSHLNLERVKPSVFRYMSSLEVLDLSYNKLNYLYPPTIEYLPKLKQLWLAGQSWFCKNDLFWLLHLPKDPLFNFKVMDSNRMICGGYKYPGKPVIPVLRLLSDLEKECPSSPPDNCVCTLDHIVHGNKGASHYLHPMITVDCSYRGLKMLPKKLPYNTTTLLVQGNQVRILF
;
A
#
# COMPACT_ATOMS: atom_id res chain seq x y z
N VAL A 1 66.45 -26.53 -21.48
CA VAL A 1 65.29 -26.49 -22.40
C VAL A 1 64.31 -25.45 -21.87
N ARG A 2 63.97 -24.42 -22.69
CA ARG A 2 62.80 -23.48 -22.68
C ARG A 2 62.17 -23.00 -21.35
N ALA A 3 61.68 -21.77 -21.18
CA ALA A 3 61.81 -20.49 -21.93
C ALA A 3 61.07 -19.35 -21.17
N TYR A 4 61.65 -18.14 -21.08
CA TYR A 4 61.09 -16.76 -21.24
C TYR A 4 59.74 -16.31 -20.58
N PRO A 5 59.40 -15.00 -20.49
CA PRO A 5 60.07 -13.81 -21.05
C PRO A 5 60.33 -12.57 -20.13
N GLU A 6 61.01 -11.61 -20.76
CA GLU A 6 61.37 -10.23 -20.36
C GLU A 6 60.94 -9.26 -21.49
N LYS A 7 60.88 -7.91 -21.41
CA LYS A 7 61.16 -6.86 -20.38
C LYS A 7 60.57 -5.51 -20.89
N MET A 8 60.21 -4.58 -19.99
CA MET A 8 60.40 -3.09 -20.14
C MET A 8 59.64 -2.34 -21.29
N THR A 9 59.54 -1.00 -21.39
CA THR A 9 59.87 0.20 -20.58
C THR A 9 59.05 1.41 -21.10
N TRP A 10 58.79 2.48 -20.32
CA TRP A 10 59.51 3.80 -20.26
C TRP A 10 58.54 4.83 -19.60
N LYS A 11 58.86 6.07 -19.16
CA LYS A 11 60.08 6.91 -19.03
C LYS A 11 59.86 7.98 -17.93
N MET A 12 60.90 8.71 -17.51
CA MET A 12 60.80 9.95 -16.72
C MET A 12 62.00 10.90 -17.00
N ASP A 13 61.91 12.12 -16.42
CA ASP A 13 62.96 13.16 -16.24
C ASP A 13 63.21 14.12 -17.44
N VAL A 14 63.61 15.40 -17.30
CA VAL A 14 64.47 16.08 -16.28
C VAL A 14 64.07 17.57 -16.02
N SER A 15 64.35 18.06 -14.79
CA SER A 15 64.55 19.44 -14.22
C SER A 15 64.29 20.75 -15.03
N GLY A 16 64.12 21.94 -14.42
CA GLY A 16 64.06 22.39 -13.02
C GLY A 16 64.53 23.88 -12.88
N TYR A 17 64.21 24.58 -11.79
CA TYR A 17 64.93 25.80 -11.34
C TYR A 17 64.65 26.17 -9.86
N VAL A 18 65.71 26.06 -9.06
CA VAL A 18 66.09 26.71 -7.78
C VAL A 18 65.08 27.59 -7.01
N ALA A 19 64.75 27.10 -5.80
CA ALA A 19 64.53 27.77 -4.50
C ALA A 19 64.38 29.31 -4.37
N LEU A 20 63.37 29.74 -3.60
CA LEU A 20 63.59 30.50 -2.35
C LEU A 20 62.41 30.40 -1.35
N LEU A 21 62.76 30.41 -0.06
CA LEU A 21 61.96 30.48 1.17
C LEU A 21 60.56 31.14 1.13
N ILE A 22 59.56 30.50 1.75
CA ILE A 22 58.83 31.03 2.93
C ILE A 22 58.08 29.88 3.62
N LEU A 23 58.26 29.79 4.94
CA LEU A 23 57.66 28.79 5.83
C LEU A 23 56.49 29.46 6.56
N LEU A 24 55.26 29.38 6.03
CA LEU A 24 54.04 29.75 6.76
C LEU A 24 52.90 28.78 6.44
N ALA A 25 52.24 28.33 7.50
CA ALA A 25 51.29 27.23 7.51
C ALA A 25 50.11 27.39 6.53
N THR A 26 50.04 26.51 5.53
CA THR A 26 48.76 26.12 4.93
C THR A 26 48.07 25.13 5.86
N ILE A 27 47.24 25.66 6.78
CA ILE A 27 46.25 24.85 7.49
C ILE A 27 45.43 24.12 6.40
N PRO A 28 45.34 22.78 6.39
CA PRO A 28 44.37 22.11 5.55
C PRO A 28 43.00 22.52 6.07
N THR A 29 42.34 23.45 5.39
CA THR A 29 40.93 23.76 5.66
C THR A 29 40.17 22.43 5.61
N PRO A 30 39.46 22.03 6.67
CA PRO A 30 38.63 20.84 6.58
C PRO A 30 37.68 21.04 5.38
N PRO A 31 37.34 19.97 4.63
CA PRO A 31 36.36 20.10 3.56
C PRO A 31 35.15 20.80 4.16
N ILE A 32 34.73 21.91 3.54
CA ILE A 32 33.61 22.69 4.06
C ILE A 32 32.39 21.79 3.97
N VAL A 33 32.07 21.13 5.09
CA VAL A 33 30.80 20.45 5.29
C VAL A 33 29.79 21.57 5.40
N VAL A 34 29.34 22.04 4.23
CA VAL A 34 28.14 22.86 4.12
C VAL A 34 27.03 21.93 4.58
N ALA A 35 26.75 21.97 5.88
CA ALA A 35 25.58 21.38 6.50
C ALA A 35 24.37 22.19 6.02
N VAL A 36 24.04 22.06 4.73
CA VAL A 36 22.75 22.47 4.20
C VAL A 36 21.75 21.59 4.95
N THR A 37 21.07 22.20 5.91
CA THR A 37 20.03 21.58 6.73
C THR A 37 18.75 21.42 5.90
N VAL A 38 18.87 20.73 4.76
CA VAL A 38 17.74 20.34 3.90
C VAL A 38 16.78 19.57 4.80
N LYS A 39 15.59 20.13 5.04
CA LYS A 39 14.60 19.43 5.84
C LYS A 39 14.19 18.16 5.10
N LEU A 40 13.92 17.08 5.83
CA LEU A 40 13.48 15.80 5.27
C LEU A 40 12.27 15.98 4.31
N SER A 41 11.37 16.91 4.63
CA SER A 41 10.22 17.32 3.82
C SER A 41 10.59 18.03 2.51
N GLU A 42 11.69 18.79 2.50
CA GLU A 42 12.17 19.57 1.35
C GLU A 42 13.03 18.70 0.42
N PHE A 43 13.78 17.72 0.96
CA PHE A 43 14.64 16.82 0.17
C PHE A 43 13.88 16.09 -0.93
N CYS A 44 12.72 15.51 -0.59
CA CYS A 44 11.84 14.88 -1.57
C CYS A 44 10.90 15.89 -2.27
N ALA A 45 10.87 17.17 -1.88
CA ALA A 45 10.03 18.18 -2.53
C ALA A 45 10.57 18.66 -3.88
N LEU A 46 11.89 18.52 -4.11
CA LEU A 46 12.61 19.10 -5.23
C LEU A 46 12.10 18.63 -6.62
N PRO A 47 12.24 19.47 -7.68
CA PRO A 47 11.74 19.15 -9.01
C PRO A 47 12.43 17.97 -9.69
N THR A 48 13.68 17.71 -9.32
CA THR A 48 14.52 16.65 -9.88
C THR A 48 15.03 15.71 -8.77
N PRO A 49 15.07 14.39 -9.02
CA PRO A 49 15.67 13.45 -8.08
C PRO A 49 17.17 13.73 -7.90
N GLN A 50 17.65 13.76 -6.65
CA GLN A 50 19.03 14.19 -6.37
C GLN A 50 20.12 13.10 -6.51
N ASN A 51 19.76 11.85 -6.83
CA ASN A 51 20.68 10.69 -6.86
C ASN A 51 21.58 10.60 -5.61
N LYS A 52 20.98 10.82 -4.44
CA LYS A 52 21.71 11.07 -3.19
C LYS A 52 20.97 10.49 -2.01
N CYS A 53 21.72 10.14 -0.97
CA CYS A 53 21.20 9.86 0.35
C CYS A 53 21.70 10.93 1.34
N ILE A 54 20.87 11.31 2.31
CA ILE A 54 21.20 12.25 3.38
C ILE A 54 20.79 11.66 4.73
N SER A 55 21.63 11.80 5.74
CA SER A 55 21.27 11.53 7.14
C SER A 55 20.70 12.79 7.79
N VAL A 56 19.64 12.65 8.59
CA VAL A 56 18.93 13.79 9.19
C VAL A 56 18.75 13.57 10.69
N ASN A 57 19.50 14.36 11.47
CA ASN A 57 19.40 14.53 12.93
C ASN A 57 19.38 13.23 13.78
N LYS A 58 20.52 12.89 14.39
CA LYS A 58 20.74 11.63 15.13
C LYS A 58 19.91 11.47 16.43
N THR A 59 19.15 12.48 16.87
CA THR A 59 18.53 12.51 18.21
C THR A 59 17.32 11.59 18.41
N ASP A 60 16.57 11.26 17.35
CA ASP A 60 15.36 10.39 17.43
C ASP A 60 15.48 9.15 16.53
N GLY A 61 16.56 8.39 16.75
CA GLY A 61 16.93 7.24 15.93
C GLY A 61 17.58 7.65 14.60
N TYR A 62 18.55 6.86 14.12
CA TYR A 62 19.22 7.11 12.85
C TYR A 62 18.18 7.13 11.70
N ARG A 63 18.08 8.28 11.04
CA ARG A 63 17.17 8.58 9.92
C ARG A 63 17.99 8.90 8.67
N VAL A 64 17.69 8.22 7.57
CA VAL A 64 18.24 8.51 6.24
C VAL A 64 17.09 8.70 5.25
N ALA A 65 17.22 9.68 4.37
CA ALA A 65 16.41 9.80 3.16
C ALA A 65 17.29 9.56 1.94
N CYS A 66 16.80 8.77 0.98
CA CYS A 66 17.46 8.52 -0.30
C CYS A 66 16.52 8.90 -1.46
N SER A 67 17.07 9.57 -2.47
CA SER A 67 16.37 9.92 -3.70
C SER A 67 16.98 9.19 -4.89
N ASN A 68 16.13 8.58 -5.72
CA ASN A 68 16.51 7.82 -6.92
C ASN A 68 17.37 6.57 -6.67
N GLY A 69 16.99 5.77 -5.66
CA GLY A 69 17.68 4.53 -5.30
C GLY A 69 18.76 4.71 -4.23
N PHE A 70 19.61 3.70 -4.09
CA PHE A 70 20.78 3.72 -3.20
C PHE A 70 22.04 3.87 -4.06
N HIS A 71 22.83 4.91 -3.80
CA HIS A 71 24.06 5.19 -4.54
C HIS A 71 25.27 4.91 -3.64
N GLU A 72 26.26 4.18 -4.18
CA GLU A 72 27.34 3.54 -3.41
C GLU A 72 28.23 4.52 -2.62
N GLU A 73 28.36 5.77 -3.08
CA GLU A 73 29.18 6.80 -2.42
C GLU A 73 28.69 7.15 -1.01
N TYR A 74 27.41 6.93 -0.70
CA TYR A 74 26.85 7.20 0.62
C TYR A 74 26.68 5.89 1.41
N LEU A 75 27.78 5.16 1.60
CA LEU A 75 27.95 4.03 2.54
C LEU A 75 28.66 4.47 3.84
N ALA A 76 28.03 5.37 4.60
CA ALA A 76 28.45 5.69 5.97
C ALA A 76 28.48 4.43 6.86
N GLU A 77 29.50 4.28 7.70
CA GLU A 77 29.78 3.03 8.45
C GLU A 77 28.61 2.55 9.32
N ASP A 78 27.74 3.45 9.80
CA ASP A 78 26.64 3.20 10.73
C ASP A 78 25.35 2.56 10.13
N TYR A 79 25.28 2.20 8.84
CA TYR A 79 23.99 1.78 8.23
C TYR A 79 23.29 0.59 8.85
N PHE A 80 24.06 -0.33 9.42
CA PHE A 80 23.53 -1.48 10.13
C PHE A 80 22.72 -1.08 11.39
N LEU A 81 22.85 0.17 11.87
CA LEU A 81 22.08 0.76 12.97
C LEU A 81 20.86 1.56 12.51
N LEU A 82 20.62 1.70 11.20
CA LEU A 82 19.55 2.55 10.66
C LEU A 82 18.16 2.09 11.13
N GLN A 83 17.40 3.00 11.75
CA GLN A 83 16.08 2.71 12.30
C GLN A 83 14.94 3.30 11.47
N THR A 84 15.19 4.36 10.70
CA THR A 84 14.18 5.01 9.85
C THR A 84 14.77 5.30 8.47
N LEU A 85 14.11 4.80 7.43
CA LEU A 85 14.47 5.03 6.04
C LEU A 85 13.30 5.67 5.28
N MET A 86 13.59 6.74 4.55
CA MET A 86 12.68 7.33 3.57
C MET A 86 13.27 7.16 2.17
N LEU A 87 12.50 6.60 1.26
CA LEU A 87 12.85 6.51 -0.16
C LEU A 87 11.91 7.43 -0.95
N CYS A 88 12.47 8.24 -1.85
CA CYS A 88 11.65 9.01 -2.78
C CYS A 88 12.20 8.97 -4.20
N HIS A 89 11.30 9.17 -5.17
CA HIS A 89 11.62 9.06 -6.60
C HIS A 89 12.32 7.75 -6.95
N TRP A 90 11.84 6.62 -6.42
CA TRP A 90 12.42 5.30 -6.69
C TRP A 90 12.38 5.03 -8.21
N PRO A 91 13.51 4.63 -8.84
CA PRO A 91 13.66 4.63 -10.30
C PRO A 91 12.83 3.57 -11.02
N LEU A 92 12.40 2.53 -10.31
CA LEU A 92 11.75 1.35 -10.88
C LEU A 92 10.24 1.38 -10.61
N ASP A 93 9.45 0.74 -11.47
CA ASP A 93 8.01 0.55 -11.25
C ASP A 93 7.70 -0.68 -10.39
N TYR A 94 8.72 -1.28 -9.76
CA TYR A 94 8.62 -2.31 -8.74
C TYR A 94 9.58 -2.04 -7.57
N PHE A 95 9.32 -2.70 -6.44
CA PHE A 95 10.22 -2.69 -5.28
C PHE A 95 10.46 -4.10 -4.75
N ASP A 96 11.73 -4.48 -4.62
CA ASP A 96 12.17 -5.74 -3.98
C ASP A 96 12.69 -5.45 -2.57
N PRO A 97 11.96 -5.81 -1.50
CA PRO A 97 12.38 -5.53 -0.14
C PRO A 97 13.51 -6.45 0.36
N ASP A 98 13.74 -7.63 -0.24
CA ASP A 98 14.86 -8.50 0.18
C ASP A 98 16.19 -7.99 -0.35
N VAL A 99 16.24 -7.62 -1.63
CA VAL A 99 17.44 -7.03 -2.24
C VAL A 99 17.68 -5.61 -1.71
N SER A 100 16.66 -4.75 -1.74
CA SER A 100 16.81 -3.31 -1.49
C SER A 100 17.06 -2.95 -0.03
N LEU A 101 16.66 -3.80 0.92
CA LEU A 101 16.74 -3.49 2.36
C LEU A 101 17.71 -4.38 3.14
N ARG A 102 18.40 -5.31 2.48
CA ARG A 102 19.42 -6.19 3.10
C ARG A 102 20.46 -5.45 3.96
N PRO A 103 20.95 -4.26 3.60
CA PRO A 103 21.92 -3.53 4.44
C PRO A 103 21.33 -2.92 5.73
N TYR A 104 20.00 -2.93 5.91
CA TYR A 104 19.31 -2.16 6.96
C TYR A 104 18.46 -3.04 7.92
N PRO A 105 19.04 -4.05 8.59
CA PRO A 105 18.29 -5.03 9.40
C PRO A 105 17.69 -4.48 10.71
N LYS A 106 18.03 -3.25 11.10
CA LYS A 106 17.51 -2.58 12.31
C LYS A 106 16.31 -1.66 12.03
N LEU A 107 15.80 -1.62 10.80
CA LEU A 107 14.68 -0.74 10.44
C LEU A 107 13.45 -0.96 11.31
N THR A 108 12.92 0.15 11.82
CA THR A 108 11.66 0.25 12.57
C THR A 108 10.62 1.06 11.79
N LYS A 109 11.04 1.92 10.86
CA LYS A 109 10.17 2.73 10.01
C LYS A 109 10.69 2.76 8.58
N LEU A 110 9.82 2.45 7.61
CA LEU A 110 10.07 2.62 6.18
C LEU A 110 8.95 3.46 5.58
N MET A 111 9.33 4.46 4.79
CA MET A 111 8.41 5.24 3.98
C MET A 111 8.94 5.28 2.55
N ILE A 112 8.10 4.96 1.57
CA ILE A 112 8.39 5.20 0.15
C ILE A 112 7.35 6.21 -0.36
N THR A 113 7.79 7.25 -1.06
CA THR A 113 6.91 8.32 -1.55
C THR A 113 7.34 8.82 -2.93
N LYS A 114 6.48 9.57 -3.62
CA LYS A 114 6.75 10.16 -4.96
C LYS A 114 7.42 9.19 -5.94
N SER A 115 6.92 7.95 -5.99
CA SER A 115 7.48 6.85 -6.79
C SER A 115 6.35 6.14 -7.52
N ASN A 116 6.64 5.48 -8.64
CA ASN A 116 5.62 4.87 -9.50
C ASN A 116 5.62 3.33 -9.40
N ILE A 117 5.71 2.81 -8.18
CA ILE A 117 5.81 1.38 -7.87
C ILE A 117 4.43 0.71 -7.97
N LYS A 118 4.23 -0.08 -9.02
CA LYS A 118 3.01 -0.85 -9.30
C LYS A 118 2.95 -2.18 -8.53
N GLU A 119 4.11 -2.77 -8.22
CA GLU A 119 4.20 -4.06 -7.53
C GLU A 119 5.34 -4.09 -6.50
N ILE A 120 5.07 -4.70 -5.33
CA ILE A 120 6.13 -5.20 -4.44
C ILE A 120 6.44 -6.63 -4.88
N ILE A 121 7.65 -6.87 -5.38
CA ILE A 121 8.10 -8.21 -5.75
C ILE A 121 8.73 -8.90 -4.53
N GLY A 122 8.55 -10.23 -4.41
CA GLY A 122 8.94 -10.97 -3.22
C GLY A 122 8.08 -10.70 -1.97
N GLU A 123 8.69 -10.88 -0.80
CA GLU A 123 8.11 -10.70 0.53
C GLU A 123 9.06 -9.85 1.38
N PHE A 124 8.54 -9.03 2.30
CA PHE A 124 9.40 -8.35 3.27
C PHE A 124 10.11 -9.40 4.15
N PRO A 125 11.46 -9.46 4.11
CA PRO A 125 12.21 -10.60 4.64
C PRO A 125 12.22 -10.66 6.18
N PRO A 126 12.47 -11.86 6.77
CA PRO A 126 12.42 -12.05 8.22
C PRO A 126 13.33 -11.16 9.07
N PHE A 127 14.42 -10.62 8.49
CA PHE A 127 15.29 -9.67 9.22
C PHE A 127 14.59 -8.34 9.51
N LEU A 128 13.58 -7.95 8.73
CA LEU A 128 12.75 -6.75 8.96
C LEU A 128 11.59 -6.97 9.94
N ARG A 129 11.53 -8.09 10.67
CA ARG A 129 10.48 -8.39 11.67
C ARG A 129 10.27 -7.31 12.75
N ASN A 130 11.23 -6.39 12.91
CA ASN A 130 11.21 -5.27 13.87
C ASN A 130 10.56 -3.99 13.28
N LEU A 131 10.18 -3.98 12.00
CA LEU A 131 9.52 -2.85 11.38
C LEU A 131 8.16 -2.63 12.03
N LYS A 132 7.91 -1.39 12.47
CA LYS A 132 6.69 -0.94 13.15
C LYS A 132 5.80 -0.06 12.29
N THR A 133 6.40 0.69 11.37
CA THR A 133 5.68 1.59 10.45
C THR A 133 6.14 1.33 9.03
N LEU A 134 5.18 1.01 8.16
CA LEU A 134 5.38 0.85 6.72
C LEU A 134 4.41 1.78 5.99
N ASN A 135 4.93 2.82 5.36
CA ASN A 135 4.16 3.68 4.48
C ASN A 135 4.53 3.39 3.02
N LEU A 136 3.54 2.89 2.29
CA LEU A 136 3.57 2.61 0.86
C LEU A 136 2.43 3.37 0.16
N SER A 137 2.01 4.51 0.70
CA SER A 137 0.96 5.36 0.12
C SER A 137 1.42 6.08 -1.13
N HIS A 138 0.48 6.42 -2.02
CA HIS A 138 0.77 7.19 -3.24
C HIS A 138 1.86 6.60 -4.16
N LEU A 139 1.95 5.26 -4.23
CA LEU A 139 2.94 4.56 -5.06
C LEU A 139 2.42 4.10 -6.42
N ASN A 140 1.09 4.11 -6.62
CA ASN A 140 0.39 3.43 -7.72
C ASN A 140 0.39 1.88 -7.64
N LEU A 141 0.56 1.28 -6.46
CA LEU A 141 0.49 -0.18 -6.28
C LEU A 141 -0.83 -0.73 -6.82
N GLU A 142 -0.78 -1.69 -7.74
CA GLU A 142 -1.95 -2.30 -8.38
C GLU A 142 -2.36 -3.61 -7.70
N ARG A 143 -1.40 -4.32 -7.10
CA ARG A 143 -1.62 -5.59 -6.37
C ARG A 143 -0.69 -5.71 -5.16
N VAL A 144 -1.16 -6.45 -4.15
CA VAL A 144 -0.39 -6.83 -2.96
C VAL A 144 -0.52 -8.35 -2.79
N LYS A 145 0.59 -9.09 -2.77
CA LYS A 145 0.58 -10.56 -2.64
C LYS A 145 0.21 -10.96 -1.20
N PRO A 146 -0.55 -12.05 -0.98
CA PRO A 146 -0.95 -12.53 0.34
C PRO A 146 0.18 -12.68 1.37
N SER A 147 1.37 -13.08 0.92
CA SER A 147 2.51 -13.32 1.81
C SER A 147 3.45 -12.13 1.96
N VAL A 148 3.19 -10.98 1.32
CA VAL A 148 4.19 -9.91 1.25
C VAL A 148 4.60 -9.35 2.62
N PHE A 149 3.70 -9.36 3.60
CA PHE A 149 3.98 -8.92 4.98
C PHE A 149 4.11 -10.08 5.99
N ARG A 150 4.26 -11.33 5.52
CA ARG A 150 4.15 -12.55 6.35
C ARG A 150 5.06 -12.58 7.58
N TYR A 151 6.25 -11.99 7.49
CA TYR A 151 7.23 -11.97 8.59
C TYR A 151 7.19 -10.69 9.45
N MET A 152 6.28 -9.75 9.16
CA MET A 152 6.25 -8.39 9.72
C MET A 152 5.51 -8.33 11.07
N SER A 153 5.85 -9.24 11.98
CA SER A 153 5.13 -9.47 13.25
C SER A 153 5.20 -8.32 14.26
N SER A 154 6.04 -7.30 14.03
CA SER A 154 6.06 -6.06 14.83
C SER A 154 5.35 -4.88 14.19
N LEU A 155 4.71 -5.04 13.03
CA LEU A 155 4.12 -3.92 12.30
C LEU A 155 2.88 -3.41 13.04
N GLU A 156 2.90 -2.13 13.42
CA GLU A 156 1.84 -1.44 14.16
C GLU A 156 1.01 -0.51 13.25
N VAL A 157 1.64 0.02 12.19
CA VAL A 157 1.03 0.93 11.21
C VAL A 157 1.39 0.49 9.79
N LEU A 158 0.37 0.23 8.98
CA LEU A 158 0.49 -0.04 7.55
C LEU A 158 -0.36 0.97 6.77
N ASP A 159 0.28 1.72 5.88
CA ASP A 159 -0.40 2.66 4.99
C ASP A 159 -0.27 2.22 3.53
N LEU A 160 -1.41 1.85 2.94
CA LEU A 160 -1.59 1.49 1.53
C LEU A 160 -2.52 2.48 0.82
N SER A 161 -2.86 3.61 1.44
CA SER A 161 -3.81 4.58 0.89
C SER A 161 -3.31 5.23 -0.43
N TYR A 162 -4.25 5.69 -1.25
CA TYR A 162 -4.00 6.37 -2.52
C TYR A 162 -3.12 5.56 -3.51
N ASN A 163 -3.30 4.25 -3.50
CA ASN A 163 -2.78 3.32 -4.51
C ASN A 163 -3.86 2.92 -5.52
N LYS A 164 -3.51 2.05 -6.46
CA LYS A 164 -4.44 1.50 -7.48
C LYS A 164 -5.02 0.15 -7.09
N LEU A 165 -4.87 -0.26 -5.83
CA LEU A 165 -5.48 -1.49 -5.32
C LEU A 165 -7.01 -1.39 -5.47
N ASN A 166 -7.62 -2.46 -5.93
CA ASN A 166 -9.09 -2.63 -5.95
C ASN A 166 -9.53 -3.77 -5.03
N TYR A 167 -8.58 -4.44 -4.38
CA TYR A 167 -8.77 -5.63 -3.57
C TYR A 167 -7.63 -5.76 -2.55
N LEU A 168 -7.95 -6.29 -1.38
CA LEU A 168 -6.98 -6.71 -0.37
C LEU A 168 -7.48 -8.02 0.24
N TYR A 169 -6.70 -9.07 0.08
CA TYR A 169 -7.01 -10.39 0.63
C TYR A 169 -6.85 -10.36 2.16
N PRO A 170 -7.82 -10.83 2.97
CA PRO A 170 -7.71 -10.73 4.43
C PRO A 170 -6.47 -11.43 5.03
N PRO A 171 -6.04 -12.62 4.54
CA PRO A 171 -4.78 -13.21 4.95
C PRO A 171 -3.52 -12.36 4.74
N THR A 172 -3.55 -11.34 3.86
CA THR A 172 -2.44 -10.37 3.73
C THR A 172 -2.18 -9.59 5.03
N ILE A 173 -3.21 -9.42 5.87
CA ILE A 173 -3.16 -8.66 7.12
C ILE A 173 -3.36 -9.53 8.39
N GLU A 174 -3.83 -10.78 8.26
CA GLU A 174 -3.85 -11.76 9.35
C GLU A 174 -2.46 -12.07 9.92
N TYR A 175 -1.40 -11.97 9.11
CA TYR A 175 0.00 -12.14 9.55
C TYR A 175 0.53 -11.00 10.45
N LEU A 176 -0.29 -9.99 10.79
CA LEU A 176 0.13 -8.77 11.47
C LEU A 176 -0.48 -8.65 12.89
N PRO A 177 -0.08 -9.51 13.85
CA PRO A 177 -0.73 -9.61 15.17
C PRO A 177 -0.58 -8.36 16.06
N LYS A 178 0.26 -7.39 15.68
CA LYS A 178 0.44 -6.11 16.38
C LYS A 178 -0.09 -4.91 15.60
N LEU A 179 -0.77 -5.13 14.47
CA LEU A 179 -1.33 -4.04 13.68
C LEU A 179 -2.36 -3.28 14.52
N LYS A 180 -2.30 -1.95 14.44
CA LYS A 180 -3.22 -1.03 15.14
C LYS A 180 -3.94 -0.12 14.15
N GLN A 181 -3.21 0.31 13.12
CA GLN A 181 -3.69 1.26 12.12
C GLN A 181 -3.44 0.73 10.71
N LEU A 182 -4.51 0.64 9.94
CA LEU A 182 -4.50 0.33 8.51
C LEU A 182 -5.11 1.51 7.74
N TRP A 183 -4.50 1.93 6.64
CA TRP A 183 -4.96 3.04 5.81
C TRP A 183 -5.18 2.58 4.36
N LEU A 184 -6.37 2.85 3.83
CA LEU A 184 -6.95 2.23 2.62
C LEU A 184 -7.75 3.20 1.73
N ALA A 185 -7.82 4.49 2.10
CA ALA A 185 -8.58 5.50 1.36
C ALA A 185 -8.02 5.83 -0.02
N GLY A 186 -8.79 6.56 -0.82
CA GLY A 186 -8.32 7.10 -2.11
C GLY A 186 -8.22 6.09 -3.24
N GLN A 187 -8.82 4.90 -3.07
CA GLN A 187 -8.82 3.80 -4.03
C GLN A 187 -10.23 3.47 -4.51
N SER A 188 -10.32 2.76 -5.64
CA SER A 188 -11.55 2.30 -6.28
C SER A 188 -11.82 0.81 -5.97
N TRP A 189 -12.32 0.54 -4.77
CA TRP A 189 -12.50 -0.81 -4.23
C TRP A 189 -13.57 -1.63 -4.96
N PHE A 190 -13.29 -2.92 -5.24
CA PHE A 190 -14.26 -3.83 -5.82
C PHE A 190 -15.22 -4.35 -4.75
N CYS A 191 -16.29 -3.59 -4.51
CA CYS A 191 -17.28 -3.84 -3.46
C CYS A 191 -18.13 -5.10 -3.74
N LYS A 192 -17.71 -6.21 -3.14
CA LYS A 192 -18.36 -7.52 -3.09
C LYS A 192 -18.13 -8.19 -1.72
N ASN A 193 -18.67 -9.39 -1.54
CA ASN A 193 -18.69 -10.13 -0.27
C ASN A 193 -17.28 -10.35 0.33
N ASP A 194 -16.25 -10.49 -0.49
CA ASP A 194 -14.84 -10.57 -0.03
C ASP A 194 -14.38 -9.38 0.82
N LEU A 195 -15.04 -8.22 0.75
CA LEU A 195 -14.71 -7.05 1.59
C LEU A 195 -15.53 -6.99 2.89
N PHE A 196 -16.42 -7.95 3.17
CA PHE A 196 -17.26 -7.95 4.37
C PHE A 196 -16.47 -7.98 5.68
N TRP A 197 -15.21 -8.41 5.68
CA TRP A 197 -14.32 -8.27 6.84
C TRP A 197 -14.29 -6.83 7.39
N LEU A 198 -14.38 -5.81 6.52
CA LEU A 198 -14.47 -4.38 6.90
C LEU A 198 -15.69 -4.06 7.80
N LEU A 199 -16.76 -4.86 7.74
CA LEU A 199 -17.94 -4.72 8.60
C LEU A 199 -17.76 -5.41 9.96
N HIS A 200 -16.87 -6.40 10.04
CA HIS A 200 -16.69 -7.28 11.19
C HIS A 200 -15.46 -6.95 12.06
N LEU A 201 -14.53 -6.14 11.56
CA LEU A 201 -13.35 -5.63 12.30
C LEU A 201 -13.60 -5.26 13.78
N PRO A 202 -14.69 -4.59 14.19
CA PRO A 202 -14.86 -4.18 15.59
C PRO A 202 -15.22 -5.32 16.56
N LYS A 203 -15.42 -6.56 16.07
CA LYS A 203 -16.00 -7.68 16.84
C LYS A 203 -15.16 -8.96 16.83
N ASP A 204 -14.10 -9.02 16.04
CA ASP A 204 -13.26 -10.21 15.92
C ASP A 204 -12.00 -10.08 16.79
N PRO A 205 -11.77 -10.97 17.79
CA PRO A 205 -10.55 -10.98 18.59
C PRO A 205 -9.26 -11.14 17.78
N LEU A 206 -9.34 -11.68 16.56
CA LEU A 206 -8.19 -11.85 15.65
C LEU A 206 -7.78 -10.54 14.97
N PHE A 207 -8.67 -9.54 14.90
CA PHE A 207 -8.45 -8.28 14.15
C PHE A 207 -8.45 -7.04 15.06
N ASN A 208 -7.43 -6.91 15.90
CA ASN A 208 -7.27 -5.78 16.85
C ASN A 208 -6.80 -4.44 16.21
N PHE A 209 -7.04 -4.23 14.91
CA PHE A 209 -6.66 -3.00 14.20
C PHE A 209 -7.88 -2.22 13.71
N LYS A 210 -7.68 -0.92 13.42
CA LYS A 210 -8.69 -0.06 12.82
C LYS A 210 -8.28 0.39 11.42
N VAL A 211 -9.25 0.38 10.49
CA VAL A 211 -9.10 1.06 9.20
C VAL A 211 -9.42 2.55 9.41
N MET A 212 -8.35 3.33 9.57
CA MET A 212 -8.37 4.70 10.10
C MET A 212 -9.12 5.69 9.19
N ASP A 213 -9.19 5.38 7.91
CA ASP A 213 -9.71 6.23 6.85
C ASP A 213 -10.84 5.56 6.05
N SER A 214 -11.53 4.61 6.68
CA SER A 214 -12.67 3.85 6.11
C SER A 214 -13.80 4.73 5.57
N ASN A 215 -13.96 5.95 6.10
CA ASN A 215 -14.89 6.96 5.61
C ASN A 215 -14.50 7.59 4.26
N ARG A 216 -13.25 7.45 3.83
CA ARG A 216 -12.69 7.95 2.55
C ARG A 216 -12.43 6.83 1.54
N MET A 217 -12.86 5.60 1.83
CA MET A 217 -12.84 4.48 0.89
C MET A 217 -14.05 4.56 -0.04
N ILE A 218 -13.84 4.48 -1.35
CA ILE A 218 -14.92 4.47 -2.36
C ILE A 218 -14.90 3.17 -3.18
N CYS A 219 -16.08 2.75 -3.62
CA CYS A 219 -16.25 1.64 -4.54
C CYS A 219 -15.87 2.06 -5.96
N GLY A 220 -15.24 1.14 -6.68
CA GLY A 220 -14.90 1.25 -8.10
C GLY A 220 -15.72 0.29 -8.97
N GLY A 221 -15.17 0.02 -10.16
CA GLY A 221 -15.79 -0.87 -11.14
C GLY A 221 -17.07 -0.31 -11.75
N TYR A 222 -17.84 -1.17 -12.41
CA TYR A 222 -19.02 -0.77 -13.17
C TYR A 222 -20.30 -0.62 -12.34
N LYS A 223 -20.44 -1.36 -11.21
CA LYS A 223 -21.71 -1.39 -10.44
C LYS A 223 -21.91 -0.18 -9.52
N TYR A 224 -20.90 0.18 -8.73
CA TYR A 224 -21.05 1.18 -7.65
C TYR A 224 -19.99 2.31 -7.70
N PRO A 225 -19.59 2.84 -8.88
CA PRO A 225 -18.50 3.82 -8.96
C PRO A 225 -18.75 5.05 -8.07
N GLY A 226 -17.73 5.41 -7.29
CA GLY A 226 -17.73 6.59 -6.41
C GLY A 226 -18.59 6.47 -5.14
N LYS A 227 -19.27 5.33 -4.90
CA LYS A 227 -20.09 5.14 -3.70
C LYS A 227 -19.23 4.80 -2.47
N PRO A 228 -19.54 5.26 -1.25
CA PRO A 228 -18.72 4.95 -0.07
C PRO A 228 -18.75 3.44 0.26
N VAL A 229 -17.60 2.84 0.55
CA VAL A 229 -17.47 1.37 0.71
C VAL A 229 -18.37 0.81 1.81
N ILE A 230 -18.29 1.34 3.03
CA ILE A 230 -18.99 0.77 4.19
C ILE A 230 -20.53 0.73 4.00
N PRO A 231 -21.21 1.80 3.55
CA PRO A 231 -22.62 1.74 3.18
C PRO A 231 -22.95 0.69 2.11
N VAL A 232 -22.17 0.58 1.03
CA VAL A 232 -22.42 -0.40 -0.04
C VAL A 232 -22.29 -1.82 0.47
N LEU A 233 -21.27 -2.11 1.29
CA LEU A 233 -21.08 -3.44 1.88
C LEU A 233 -22.21 -3.81 2.85
N ARG A 234 -22.78 -2.85 3.60
CA ARG A 234 -23.97 -3.10 4.43
C ARG A 234 -25.15 -3.52 3.57
N LEU A 235 -25.46 -2.75 2.52
CA LEU A 235 -26.55 -3.07 1.58
C LEU A 235 -26.39 -4.47 0.95
N LEU A 236 -25.16 -4.84 0.58
CA LEU A 236 -24.86 -6.18 0.06
C LEU A 236 -25.01 -7.27 1.14
N SER A 237 -24.52 -7.04 2.36
CA SER A 237 -24.62 -7.98 3.48
C SER A 237 -26.06 -8.16 3.95
N ASP A 238 -26.89 -7.12 3.89
CA ASP A 238 -28.31 -7.21 4.26
C ASP A 238 -29.12 -7.89 3.16
N LEU A 239 -28.80 -7.62 1.88
CA LEU A 239 -29.36 -8.34 0.74
C LEU A 239 -29.06 -9.86 0.80
N GLU A 240 -27.84 -10.26 1.18
CA GLU A 240 -27.47 -11.68 1.33
C GLU A 240 -28.31 -12.39 2.42
N LYS A 241 -28.69 -11.68 3.49
CA LYS A 241 -29.54 -12.21 4.58
C LYS A 241 -31.03 -12.22 4.24
N GLU A 242 -31.52 -11.20 3.52
CA GLU A 242 -32.94 -11.02 3.20
C GLU A 242 -33.38 -11.78 1.93
N CYS A 243 -32.44 -12.21 1.08
CA CYS A 243 -32.75 -12.91 -0.16
C CYS A 243 -33.39 -14.29 0.10
N PRO A 244 -34.53 -14.63 -0.54
CA PRO A 244 -35.12 -15.97 -0.47
C PRO A 244 -34.35 -16.96 -1.37
N SER A 245 -33.06 -17.13 -1.08
CA SER A 245 -32.09 -17.94 -1.85
C SER A 245 -32.10 -19.43 -1.51
N SER A 246 -32.73 -19.80 -0.39
CA SER A 246 -32.87 -21.19 0.07
C SER A 246 -34.15 -21.85 -0.45
N PRO A 247 -34.26 -23.19 -0.44
CA PRO A 247 -35.50 -23.90 -0.74
C PRO A 247 -36.65 -23.45 0.19
N PRO A 248 -37.90 -23.37 -0.30
CA PRO A 248 -38.34 -23.76 -1.64
C PRO A 248 -38.08 -22.73 -2.74
N ASP A 249 -37.77 -21.48 -2.38
CA ASP A 249 -37.83 -20.33 -3.30
C ASP A 249 -36.63 -20.27 -4.27
N ASN A 250 -35.41 -20.53 -3.78
CA ASN A 250 -34.17 -20.60 -4.57
C ASN A 250 -33.93 -19.38 -5.50
N CYS A 251 -34.35 -18.18 -5.06
CA CYS A 251 -34.22 -16.95 -5.84
C CYS A 251 -32.78 -16.41 -5.83
N VAL A 252 -32.43 -15.66 -6.87
CA VAL A 252 -31.15 -14.93 -6.97
C VAL A 252 -31.43 -13.45 -6.80
N CYS A 253 -30.77 -12.79 -5.85
CA CYS A 253 -30.96 -11.35 -5.63
C CYS A 253 -29.73 -10.56 -6.05
N THR A 254 -29.93 -9.46 -6.78
CA THR A 254 -28.86 -8.57 -7.24
C THR A 254 -29.12 -7.15 -6.78
N LEU A 255 -28.08 -6.53 -6.23
CA LEU A 255 -28.00 -5.07 -6.12
C LEU A 255 -27.48 -4.56 -7.46
N ASP A 256 -28.36 -3.93 -8.23
CA ASP A 256 -28.05 -3.55 -9.61
C ASP A 256 -27.39 -2.17 -9.63
N HIS A 257 -28.05 -1.21 -8.97
CA HIS A 257 -27.63 0.19 -8.92
C HIS A 257 -27.87 0.81 -7.54
N ILE A 258 -27.18 1.91 -7.27
CA ILE A 258 -27.37 2.72 -6.07
C ILE A 258 -27.51 4.18 -6.50
N VAL A 259 -28.69 4.74 -6.27
CA VAL A 259 -29.03 6.14 -6.61
C VAL A 259 -28.83 7.02 -5.37
N HIS A 260 -28.43 8.28 -5.57
CA HIS A 260 -28.41 9.27 -4.48
C HIS A 260 -29.79 9.91 -4.33
N GLY A 261 -30.34 9.90 -3.12
CA GLY A 261 -31.56 10.62 -2.79
C GLY A 261 -31.30 12.10 -2.51
N ASN A 262 -31.89 12.99 -3.30
CA ASN A 262 -31.89 14.43 -3.02
C ASN A 262 -33.05 14.79 -2.07
N LYS A 263 -32.85 14.60 -0.76
CA LYS A 263 -33.72 15.16 0.29
C LYS A 263 -32.90 15.76 1.42
N GLY A 264 -32.62 17.07 1.32
CA GLY A 264 -31.88 17.83 2.31
C GLY A 264 -30.38 17.50 2.36
N ALA A 265 -29.69 17.99 3.38
CA ALA A 265 -28.23 17.87 3.55
C ALA A 265 -27.74 16.45 3.94
N SER A 266 -28.51 15.40 3.64
CA SER A 266 -28.17 14.01 3.93
C SER A 266 -28.19 13.18 2.64
N HIS A 267 -27.01 12.72 2.22
CA HIS A 267 -26.84 11.86 1.05
C HIS A 267 -27.32 10.43 1.34
N TYR A 268 -28.64 10.20 1.27
CA TYR A 268 -29.20 8.86 1.38
C TYR A 268 -28.89 8.03 0.12
N LEU A 269 -28.49 6.78 0.31
CA LEU A 269 -28.30 5.80 -0.77
C LEU A 269 -29.59 5.00 -0.94
N HIS A 270 -30.17 5.05 -2.14
CA HIS A 270 -31.32 4.23 -2.52
C HIS A 270 -30.83 3.05 -3.38
N PRO A 271 -30.75 1.83 -2.83
CA PRO A 271 -30.46 0.63 -3.60
C PRO A 271 -31.63 0.28 -4.53
N MET A 272 -31.30 -0.18 -5.73
CA MET A 272 -32.23 -0.81 -6.67
C MET A 272 -31.91 -2.31 -6.68
N ILE A 273 -32.86 -3.13 -6.22
CA ILE A 273 -32.67 -4.57 -6.02
C ILE A 273 -33.61 -5.34 -6.94
N THR A 274 -33.03 -6.24 -7.73
CA THR A 274 -33.79 -7.25 -8.47
C THR A 274 -33.76 -8.57 -7.72
N VAL A 275 -34.92 -9.21 -7.59
CA VAL A 275 -35.07 -10.58 -7.07
C VAL A 275 -35.57 -11.45 -8.21
N ASP A 276 -34.73 -12.39 -8.65
CA ASP A 276 -35.05 -13.34 -9.70
C ASP A 276 -35.43 -14.72 -9.13
N CYS A 277 -36.73 -15.00 -9.13
CA CYS A 277 -37.35 -16.25 -8.73
C CYS A 277 -37.89 -17.03 -9.95
N SER A 278 -37.40 -16.74 -11.15
CA SER A 278 -37.96 -17.27 -12.40
C SER A 278 -37.63 -18.75 -12.61
N TYR A 279 -38.58 -19.50 -13.19
CA TYR A 279 -38.44 -20.93 -13.50
C TYR A 279 -38.01 -21.78 -12.29
N ARG A 280 -38.47 -21.42 -11.07
CA ARG A 280 -38.18 -22.16 -9.82
C ARG A 280 -39.28 -23.16 -9.43
N GLY A 281 -40.33 -23.29 -10.24
CA GLY A 281 -41.47 -24.17 -9.97
C GLY A 281 -42.38 -23.67 -8.85
N LEU A 282 -42.34 -22.37 -8.54
CA LEU A 282 -43.06 -21.80 -7.41
C LEU A 282 -44.58 -21.95 -7.58
N LYS A 283 -45.26 -22.38 -6.51
CA LYS A 283 -46.73 -22.45 -6.43
C LYS A 283 -47.34 -21.24 -5.72
N MET A 284 -46.53 -20.52 -4.95
CA MET A 284 -46.84 -19.28 -4.23
C MET A 284 -45.63 -18.35 -4.33
N LEU A 285 -45.81 -17.05 -4.13
CA LEU A 285 -44.70 -16.10 -4.08
C LEU A 285 -43.91 -16.23 -2.76
N PRO A 286 -42.61 -15.84 -2.73
CA PRO A 286 -41.83 -15.78 -1.50
C PRO A 286 -42.52 -14.90 -0.45
N LYS A 287 -42.57 -15.37 0.80
CA LYS A 287 -43.29 -14.68 1.89
C LYS A 287 -42.64 -13.37 2.33
N LYS A 288 -41.35 -13.19 2.04
CA LYS A 288 -40.56 -11.99 2.31
C LYS A 288 -39.64 -11.74 1.12
N LEU A 289 -39.41 -10.47 0.84
CA LEU A 289 -38.46 -9.98 -0.14
C LEU A 289 -37.55 -8.95 0.56
N PRO A 290 -36.33 -8.71 0.07
CA PRO A 290 -35.48 -7.62 0.55
C PRO A 290 -36.21 -6.27 0.56
N TYR A 291 -35.99 -5.45 1.59
CA TYR A 291 -36.82 -4.26 1.85
C TYR A 291 -36.87 -3.26 0.68
N ASN A 292 -35.79 -3.16 -0.11
CA ASN A 292 -35.69 -2.28 -1.28
C ASN A 292 -35.81 -3.02 -2.62
N THR A 293 -36.58 -4.11 -2.68
CA THR A 293 -36.87 -4.83 -3.94
C THR A 293 -37.65 -3.92 -4.88
N THR A 294 -37.05 -3.58 -6.02
CA THR A 294 -37.66 -2.76 -7.07
C THR A 294 -38.13 -3.60 -8.26
N THR A 295 -37.53 -4.77 -8.46
CA THR A 295 -37.88 -5.70 -9.54
C THR A 295 -38.06 -7.10 -8.96
N LEU A 296 -39.17 -7.76 -9.28
CA LEU A 296 -39.41 -9.16 -8.94
C LEU A 296 -39.70 -9.94 -10.22
N LEU A 297 -38.80 -10.86 -10.59
CA LEU A 297 -38.95 -11.73 -11.76
C LEU A 297 -39.46 -13.09 -11.31
N VAL A 298 -40.62 -13.50 -11.82
CA VAL A 298 -41.35 -14.72 -11.41
C VAL A 298 -41.90 -15.50 -12.59
N GLN A 299 -41.45 -15.22 -13.81
CA GLN A 299 -41.90 -15.92 -15.01
C GLN A 299 -41.58 -17.43 -14.98
N GLY A 300 -42.39 -18.22 -15.69
CA GLY A 300 -42.20 -19.68 -15.76
C GLY A 300 -42.54 -20.46 -14.49
N ASN A 301 -43.24 -19.84 -13.53
CA ASN A 301 -43.73 -20.49 -12.32
C ASN A 301 -45.23 -20.85 -12.40
N GLN A 302 -45.68 -21.68 -11.47
CA GLN A 302 -47.06 -22.19 -11.37
C GLN A 302 -47.83 -21.48 -10.25
N VAL A 303 -47.60 -20.17 -10.09
CA VAL A 303 -48.11 -19.39 -8.95
C VAL A 303 -49.63 -19.31 -9.03
N ARG A 304 -50.31 -19.87 -8.03
CA ARG A 304 -51.76 -19.71 -7.86
C ARG A 304 -52.01 -18.43 -7.08
N ILE A 305 -52.51 -17.41 -7.76
CA ILE A 305 -53.07 -16.23 -7.09
C ILE A 305 -54.41 -16.66 -6.48
N LEU A 306 -54.41 -16.86 -5.17
CA LEU A 306 -55.64 -16.97 -4.40
C LEU A 306 -56.16 -15.53 -4.18
N PHE A 307 -57.25 -15.20 -4.87
CA PHE A 307 -58.06 -14.01 -4.62
C PHE A 307 -59.02 -14.26 -3.46
#